data_AF-A0A6I2SL99-F1
#
_entry.id   AF-A0A6I2SL99-F1
#
_cell.length_a   1.000
_cell.length_b   1.000
_cell.length_c   1.000
_cell.angle_alpha   90.00
_cell.angle_beta   90.00
_cell.angle_gamma   90.00
#
_symmetry.space_group_name_H-M   'P 1'
#
loop_
_entity.id
_entity.type
_entity.pdbx_description
1 polymer ?
#
loop_
_entity_poly.entity_id
_entity_poly.type
_entity_poly.pdbx_seq_one_letter_code
_entity_poly.pdbx_strand_id
1 'polypeptide(L)'
;MKRSILSVLAFCTLLTATSASALTLSDGTDVGARDTLKASTYLSNSGDAYELAWVKSILGPDVDWEIKYDVTESVWKQTKEEARTYALDLANSPEYFLIKTANGSITHFLFENQASLDWAVLNLDDSFGTDYTIKNIGKLSHVVEFDNATPVPEPGTFVLLGAGFLGLAALGRRRIRK
;
A
#
# COMPACT_ATOMS: atom_id res chain seq x y z
N MET A 1 19.14 34.75 -38.65
CA MET A 1 18.44 33.50 -38.25
C MET A 1 19.33 32.72 -37.30
N LYS A 2 19.13 32.84 -35.99
CA LYS A 2 19.74 32.05 -34.89
C LYS A 2 19.45 32.82 -33.59
N ARG A 3 19.05 32.11 -32.53
CA ARG A 3 18.81 32.56 -31.13
C ARG A 3 17.34 32.79 -30.74
N SER A 4 16.59 31.71 -30.50
CA SER A 4 15.44 31.69 -29.58
C SER A 4 14.75 30.32 -29.53
N ILE A 5 15.46 29.24 -29.17
CA ILE A 5 14.82 27.91 -28.93
C ILE A 5 15.37 27.25 -27.63
N LEU A 6 15.92 28.01 -26.70
CA LEU A 6 16.52 27.45 -25.48
C LEU A 6 15.96 28.10 -24.20
N SER A 7 14.64 28.19 -24.08
CA SER A 7 14.02 28.68 -22.84
C SER A 7 12.67 28.05 -22.49
N VAL A 8 12.20 27.03 -23.22
CA VAL A 8 10.88 26.42 -22.98
C VAL A 8 10.95 25.12 -22.15
N LEU A 9 12.14 24.56 -21.94
CA LEU A 9 12.27 23.24 -21.27
C LEU A 9 12.34 23.27 -19.73
N ALA A 10 12.25 24.45 -19.10
CA ALA A 10 12.44 24.59 -17.64
C ALA A 10 11.17 24.95 -16.85
N PHE A 11 9.98 24.98 -17.48
CA PHE A 11 8.75 25.46 -16.84
C PHE A 11 7.62 24.42 -16.68
N CYS A 12 7.81 23.17 -17.11
CA CYS A 12 6.74 22.15 -17.06
C CYS A 12 6.91 21.06 -15.97
N THR A 13 7.86 21.16 -15.05
CA THR A 13 8.05 20.16 -13.97
C THR A 13 7.44 20.56 -12.63
N LEU A 14 6.51 21.52 -12.61
CA LEU A 14 5.81 21.92 -11.40
C LEU A 14 4.33 21.54 -11.52
N LEU A 15 3.83 20.83 -10.50
CA LEU A 15 2.42 20.60 -10.18
C LEU A 15 1.77 19.32 -10.74
N THR A 16 2.27 18.16 -10.31
CA THR A 16 1.37 17.08 -9.89
C THR A 16 1.42 16.98 -8.38
N ALA A 17 0.84 17.96 -7.69
CA ALA A 17 0.47 17.77 -6.29
C ALA A 17 -0.73 16.82 -6.30
N THR A 18 -0.48 15.53 -6.20
CA THR A 18 -1.52 14.56 -5.91
C THR A 18 -2.07 14.92 -4.54
N SER A 19 -3.33 15.32 -4.47
CA SER A 19 -4.04 15.52 -3.21
C SER A 19 -4.04 14.21 -2.44
N ALA A 20 -3.22 14.11 -1.38
CA ALA A 20 -3.32 13.04 -0.41
C ALA A 20 -4.50 13.38 0.51
N SER A 21 -5.60 12.63 0.38
CA SER A 21 -6.71 12.70 1.32
C SER A 21 -6.35 11.83 2.52
N ALA A 22 -6.26 12.45 3.69
CA ALA A 22 -6.13 11.74 4.97
C ALA A 22 -7.53 11.51 5.56
N LEU A 23 -7.73 10.32 6.12
CA LEU A 23 -8.91 9.91 6.86
C LEU A 23 -8.56 9.93 8.34
N THR A 24 -9.51 10.36 9.18
CA THR A 24 -9.29 10.49 10.62
C THR A 24 -10.39 9.84 11.44
N LEU A 25 -10.02 9.37 12.63
CA LEU A 25 -10.93 8.82 13.62
C LEU A 25 -11.60 9.91 14.46
N SER A 26 -12.64 9.53 15.21
CA SER A 26 -13.37 10.39 16.17
C SER A 26 -12.45 11.22 17.09
N ASP A 27 -11.35 10.62 17.56
CA ASP A 27 -10.35 11.21 18.45
C ASP A 27 -9.31 12.10 17.74
N GLY A 28 -9.33 12.16 16.41
CA GLY A 28 -8.38 12.93 15.60
C GLY A 28 -7.14 12.15 15.15
N THR A 29 -7.07 10.85 15.42
CA THR A 29 -6.02 9.97 14.89
C THR A 29 -6.11 9.91 13.37
N ASP A 30 -5.01 10.19 12.69
CA ASP A 30 -4.86 10.04 11.24
C ASP A 30 -4.59 8.56 10.91
N VAL A 31 -5.42 7.99 10.03
CA VAL A 31 -5.32 6.59 9.59
C VAL A 31 -4.88 6.48 8.12
N GLY A 32 -4.45 7.59 7.51
CA GLY A 32 -3.99 7.61 6.14
C GLY A 32 -5.13 7.61 5.12
N ALA A 33 -5.02 6.80 4.07
CA ALA A 33 -5.97 6.74 2.96
C ALA A 33 -6.60 5.34 2.89
N ARG A 34 -7.61 5.17 2.03
CA ARG A 34 -8.22 3.85 1.80
C ARG A 34 -7.23 2.90 1.14
N ASP A 35 -7.23 1.66 1.62
CA ASP A 35 -6.40 0.60 1.07
C ASP A 35 -7.00 0.00 -0.20
N THR A 36 -6.13 -0.51 -1.05
CA THR A 36 -6.52 -0.98 -2.38
C THR A 36 -6.72 -2.48 -2.38
N LEU A 37 -7.90 -2.94 -2.80
CA LEU A 37 -8.14 -4.37 -3.04
C LEU A 37 -7.29 -4.86 -4.22
N LYS A 38 -6.46 -5.88 -3.98
CA LYS A 38 -5.61 -6.49 -4.99
C LYS A 38 -6.26 -7.68 -5.64
N ALA A 39 -6.87 -8.53 -4.82
CA ALA A 39 -7.48 -9.76 -5.28
C ALA A 39 -8.52 -10.23 -4.27
N SER A 40 -9.51 -10.97 -4.77
CA SER A 40 -10.46 -11.66 -3.91
C SER A 40 -10.78 -13.04 -4.46
N THR A 41 -11.09 -13.99 -3.57
CA THR A 41 -11.42 -15.36 -3.97
C THR A 41 -12.31 -16.06 -2.94
N TYR A 42 -12.79 -17.22 -3.33
CA TYR A 42 -13.31 -18.24 -2.43
C TYR A 42 -12.29 -19.37 -2.29
N LEU A 43 -11.86 -19.64 -1.06
CA LEU A 43 -11.04 -20.82 -0.75
C LEU A 43 -11.89 -21.84 -0.01
N SER A 44 -12.09 -23.01 -0.63
CA SER A 44 -12.79 -24.14 0.00
C SER A 44 -12.04 -24.70 1.21
N ASN A 45 -10.71 -24.58 1.21
CA ASN A 45 -9.86 -24.83 2.37
C ASN A 45 -9.16 -23.53 2.77
N SER A 46 -9.40 -23.07 4.00
CA SER A 46 -8.91 -21.80 4.53
C SER A 46 -7.92 -21.99 5.68
N GLY A 47 -7.22 -23.13 5.71
CA GLY A 47 -6.05 -23.33 6.56
C GLY A 47 -4.87 -22.50 6.08
N ASP A 48 -3.99 -22.13 7.01
CA ASP A 48 -2.92 -21.13 6.79
C ASP A 48 -2.04 -21.44 5.57
N ALA A 49 -1.70 -22.72 5.34
CA ALA A 49 -0.91 -23.14 4.19
C ALA A 49 -1.59 -22.82 2.84
N TYR A 50 -2.92 -22.93 2.76
CA TYR A 50 -3.68 -22.65 1.53
C TYR A 50 -3.84 -21.15 1.31
N GLU A 51 -4.04 -20.39 2.40
CA GLU A 51 -4.11 -18.93 2.36
C GLU A 51 -2.77 -18.35 1.91
N LEU A 52 -1.65 -18.84 2.48
CA LEU A 52 -0.31 -18.40 2.10
C LEU A 52 -0.01 -18.75 0.64
N ALA A 53 -0.33 -19.97 0.21
CA ALA A 53 -0.13 -20.38 -1.17
C ALA A 53 -0.91 -19.51 -2.16
N TRP A 54 -2.15 -19.14 -1.82
CA TRP A 54 -2.95 -18.24 -2.63
C TRP A 54 -2.37 -16.83 -2.67
N VAL A 55 -1.97 -16.25 -1.53
CA VAL A 55 -1.34 -14.93 -1.48
C VAL A 55 -0.02 -14.92 -2.28
N LYS A 56 0.82 -15.94 -2.14
CA LYS A 56 2.05 -16.09 -2.93
C LYS A 56 1.79 -16.21 -4.43
N SER A 57 0.64 -16.77 -4.83
CA SER A 57 0.25 -16.81 -6.25
C SER A 57 -0.09 -15.45 -6.84
N ILE A 58 -0.41 -14.46 -6.00
CA ILE A 58 -0.78 -13.10 -6.41
C ILE A 58 0.43 -12.15 -6.32
N LEU A 59 1.15 -12.19 -5.19
CA LEU A 59 2.21 -11.24 -4.87
C LEU A 59 3.62 -11.74 -5.23
N GLY A 60 3.80 -13.07 -5.30
CA GLY A 60 5.10 -13.70 -5.52
C GLY A 60 5.55 -14.56 -4.34
N PRO A 61 6.65 -15.33 -4.51
CA PRO A 61 7.10 -16.31 -3.52
C PRO A 61 7.72 -15.71 -2.26
N ASP A 62 8.18 -14.46 -2.32
CA ASP A 62 8.97 -13.76 -1.28
C ASP A 62 8.09 -13.12 -0.17
N VAL A 63 6.79 -13.42 -0.17
CA VAL A 63 5.87 -12.99 0.89
C VAL A 63 5.94 -13.95 2.06
N ASP A 64 6.03 -13.40 3.26
CA ASP A 64 6.05 -14.15 4.51
C ASP A 64 4.81 -13.84 5.37
N TRP A 65 4.36 -14.88 6.07
CA TRP A 65 3.23 -14.79 6.99
C TRP A 65 3.71 -14.24 8.32
N GLU A 66 3.15 -13.12 8.77
CA GLU A 66 3.59 -12.49 10.00
C GLU A 66 2.69 -12.87 11.17
N ILE A 67 1.42 -12.48 11.10
CA ILE A 67 0.46 -12.75 12.18
C ILE A 67 -0.95 -12.97 11.63
N LYS A 68 -1.72 -13.79 12.35
CA LYS A 68 -3.15 -14.01 12.13
C LYS A 68 -3.88 -13.83 13.45
N TYR A 69 -4.99 -13.10 13.42
CA TYR A 69 -5.83 -12.92 14.59
C TYR A 69 -7.30 -12.75 14.20
N ASP A 70 -8.16 -13.09 15.17
CA ASP A 70 -9.59 -12.94 15.04
C ASP A 70 -10.01 -11.50 15.31
N VAL A 71 -10.97 -11.01 14.53
CA VAL A 71 -11.51 -9.65 14.68
C VAL A 71 -13.03 -9.70 14.85
N THR A 72 -13.55 -8.73 15.61
CA THR A 72 -14.98 -8.49 15.80
C THR A 72 -15.36 -7.09 15.34
N GLU A 73 -16.65 -6.82 15.16
CA GLU A 73 -17.14 -5.48 14.78
C GLU A 73 -16.60 -4.35 15.68
N SER A 74 -16.41 -4.62 16.98
CA SER A 74 -16.00 -3.60 17.96
C SER A 74 -14.57 -3.09 17.80
N VAL A 75 -13.69 -3.83 17.11
CA VAL A 75 -12.30 -3.36 16.88
C VAL A 75 -12.19 -2.40 15.69
N TRP A 76 -13.20 -2.39 14.82
CA TRP A 76 -13.27 -1.50 13.66
C TRP A 76 -13.79 -0.13 14.08
N LYS A 77 -13.05 0.92 13.72
CA LYS A 77 -13.39 2.30 14.05
C LYS A 77 -13.80 3.03 12.77
N GLN A 78 -15.00 3.60 12.75
CA GLN A 78 -15.46 4.36 11.58
C GLN A 78 -14.69 5.69 11.46
N THR A 79 -14.32 6.07 10.24
CA THR A 79 -13.68 7.36 9.95
C THR A 79 -14.71 8.49 9.90
N LYS A 80 -14.24 9.73 10.06
CA LYS A 80 -15.10 10.93 10.10
C LYS A 80 -15.55 11.40 8.72
N GLU A 81 -14.66 11.31 7.75
CA GLU A 81 -14.81 11.95 6.45
C GLU A 81 -15.73 11.16 5.53
N GLU A 82 -15.72 9.84 5.64
CA GLU A 82 -16.45 8.93 4.76
C GLU A 82 -17.39 8.01 5.57
N ALA A 83 -18.66 7.98 5.18
CA ALA A 83 -19.59 6.99 5.70
C ALA A 83 -19.15 5.58 5.29
N ARG A 84 -19.41 4.59 6.14
CA ARG A 84 -19.12 3.17 5.89
C ARG A 84 -17.64 2.86 5.61
N THR A 85 -16.74 3.78 5.94
CA THR A 85 -15.30 3.57 5.94
C THR A 85 -14.82 3.30 7.36
N TYR A 86 -14.05 2.23 7.51
CA TYR A 86 -13.60 1.71 8.80
C TYR A 86 -12.10 1.49 8.77
N ALA A 87 -11.45 1.81 9.89
CA ALA A 87 -10.05 1.55 10.14
C ALA A 87 -9.89 0.51 11.25
N LEU A 88 -8.92 -0.37 11.10
CA LEU A 88 -8.46 -1.31 12.11
C LEU A 88 -6.97 -1.09 12.35
N ASP A 89 -6.57 -1.08 13.62
CA ASP A 89 -5.18 -0.99 14.05
C ASP A 89 -4.47 -2.33 13.76
N LEU A 90 -3.38 -2.29 12.98
CA LEU A 90 -2.57 -3.44 12.60
C LEU A 90 -1.39 -3.61 13.56
N ALA A 91 -0.94 -4.84 13.76
CA ALA A 91 0.05 -5.16 14.78
C ALA A 91 1.49 -4.81 14.35
N ASN A 92 1.84 -5.03 13.08
CA ASN A 92 3.23 -4.91 12.61
C ASN A 92 3.42 -4.02 11.39
N SER A 93 2.41 -3.23 11.04
CA SER A 93 2.48 -2.29 9.92
C SER A 93 2.76 -2.96 8.56
N PRO A 94 1.99 -3.99 8.15
CA PRO A 94 2.30 -4.79 6.97
C PRO A 94 2.01 -4.04 5.65
N GLU A 95 2.78 -4.37 4.61
CA GLU A 95 2.50 -3.88 3.24
C GLU A 95 1.19 -4.48 2.69
N TYR A 96 0.88 -5.72 3.06
CA TYR A 96 -0.32 -6.42 2.60
C TYR A 96 -1.05 -7.07 3.77
N PHE A 97 -2.37 -7.05 3.70
CA PHE A 97 -3.19 -7.76 4.67
C PHE A 97 -4.37 -8.45 3.98
N LEU A 98 -4.78 -9.57 4.55
CA LEU A 98 -5.89 -10.38 4.08
C LEU A 98 -7.02 -10.31 5.10
N ILE A 99 -8.21 -9.98 4.61
CA ILE A 99 -9.43 -10.01 5.39
C ILE A 99 -10.24 -11.23 5.01
N LYS A 100 -10.75 -11.94 6.04
CA LYS A 100 -11.65 -13.07 5.86
C LYS A 100 -13.07 -12.78 6.32
N THR A 101 -14.03 -13.26 5.55
CA THR A 101 -15.43 -13.31 5.95
C THR A 101 -15.87 -14.76 6.21
N ALA A 102 -16.83 -14.94 7.12
CA ALA A 102 -17.22 -16.27 7.58
C ALA A 102 -17.95 -17.11 6.53
N ASN A 103 -18.76 -16.50 5.65
CA ASN A 103 -19.56 -17.20 4.64
C ASN A 103 -19.91 -16.25 3.49
N GLY A 104 -19.69 -16.69 2.24
CA GLY A 104 -20.02 -15.94 1.04
C GLY A 104 -19.50 -16.61 -0.22
N SER A 105 -19.90 -16.11 -1.38
CA SER A 105 -19.35 -16.53 -2.69
C SER A 105 -17.89 -16.10 -2.86
N ILE A 106 -17.44 -15.15 -2.05
CA ILE A 106 -16.06 -14.69 -1.92
C ILE A 106 -15.80 -14.55 -0.42
N THR A 107 -14.73 -15.15 0.07
CA THR A 107 -14.43 -15.23 1.51
C THR A 107 -13.12 -14.56 1.87
N HIS A 108 -12.22 -14.39 0.91
CA HIS A 108 -10.84 -13.93 1.10
C HIS A 108 -10.60 -12.68 0.26
N PHE A 109 -10.12 -11.62 0.89
CA PHE A 109 -9.88 -10.32 0.26
C PHE A 109 -8.48 -9.83 0.62
N LEU A 110 -7.59 -9.76 -0.35
CA LEU A 110 -6.22 -9.29 -0.19
C LEU A 110 -6.14 -7.80 -0.52
N PHE A 111 -5.62 -7.02 0.41
CA PHE A 111 -5.43 -5.57 0.29
C PHE A 111 -3.95 -5.22 0.30
N GLU A 112 -3.63 -4.12 -0.37
CA GLU A 112 -2.33 -3.44 -0.30
C GLU A 112 -2.51 -2.16 0.51
N ASN A 113 -1.70 -2.03 1.56
CA ASN A 113 -1.72 -0.87 2.43
C ASN A 113 -1.06 0.33 1.73
N GLN A 114 -1.75 1.46 1.64
CA GLN A 114 -1.34 2.55 0.74
C GLN A 114 -0.63 3.72 1.43
N ALA A 115 -1.02 4.08 2.65
CA ALA A 115 -0.62 5.36 3.24
C ALA A 115 -0.13 5.25 4.68
N SER A 116 -0.92 4.64 5.56
CA SER A 116 -0.54 4.41 6.94
C SER A 116 -0.49 2.91 7.18
N LEU A 117 0.72 2.36 7.18
CA LEU A 117 0.91 0.92 7.30
C LEU A 117 0.34 0.35 8.61
N ASP A 118 0.23 1.18 9.64
CA ASP A 118 -0.34 0.84 10.95
C ASP A 118 -1.86 0.61 10.91
N TRP A 119 -2.56 0.98 9.82
CA TRP A 119 -4.01 0.90 9.74
C TRP A 119 -4.47 0.16 8.49
N ALA A 120 -5.42 -0.77 8.67
CA ALA A 120 -6.23 -1.31 7.58
C ALA A 120 -7.48 -0.46 7.41
N VAL A 121 -7.58 0.28 6.32
CA VAL A 121 -8.67 1.23 6.03
C VAL A 121 -9.47 0.78 4.82
N LEU A 122 -10.74 0.44 5.03
CA LEU A 122 -11.62 -0.09 4.00
C LEU A 122 -12.97 0.62 3.98
N ASN A 123 -13.54 0.78 2.78
CA ASN A 123 -14.91 1.28 2.61
C ASN A 123 -15.81 0.13 2.15
N LEU A 124 -16.90 -0.11 2.89
CA LEU A 124 -17.83 -1.21 2.60
C LEU A 124 -18.66 -1.01 1.32
N ASP A 125 -18.65 0.19 0.74
CA ASP A 125 -19.26 0.50 -0.54
C ASP A 125 -18.31 0.26 -1.72
N ASP A 126 -17.04 -0.05 -1.46
CA ASP A 126 -16.09 -0.43 -2.50
C ASP A 126 -16.45 -1.81 -3.09
N SER A 127 -15.94 -2.07 -4.30
CA SER A 127 -16.18 -3.34 -4.99
C SER A 127 -15.23 -4.42 -4.46
N PHE A 128 -15.77 -5.43 -3.78
CA PHE A 128 -14.99 -6.55 -3.22
C PHE A 128 -14.83 -7.73 -4.21
N GLY A 129 -14.88 -7.46 -5.51
CA GLY A 129 -14.93 -8.44 -6.59
C GLY A 129 -16.17 -8.26 -7.46
N THR A 130 -16.36 -9.11 -8.48
CA THR A 130 -17.56 -9.05 -9.33
C THR A 130 -18.79 -9.42 -8.51
N ASP A 131 -19.61 -8.43 -8.19
CA ASP A 131 -20.93 -8.55 -7.54
C ASP A 131 -20.95 -8.96 -6.06
N TYR A 132 -19.84 -8.79 -5.32
CA TYR A 132 -19.82 -9.01 -3.88
C TYR A 132 -19.72 -7.69 -3.10
N THR A 133 -20.68 -7.47 -2.19
CA THR A 133 -20.72 -6.29 -1.32
C THR A 133 -20.78 -6.73 0.14
N ILE A 134 -19.88 -6.20 0.95
CA ILE A 134 -19.87 -6.45 2.40
C ILE A 134 -20.88 -5.53 3.06
N LYS A 135 -22.04 -6.08 3.44
CA LYS A 135 -23.14 -5.26 3.99
C LYS A 135 -22.83 -4.66 5.36
N ASN A 136 -22.07 -5.37 6.18
CA ASN A 136 -21.79 -5.00 7.57
C ASN A 136 -20.35 -5.43 7.94
N ILE A 137 -19.65 -4.56 8.69
CA ILE A 137 -18.25 -4.75 9.11
C ILE A 137 -18.05 -5.97 10.02
N GLY A 138 -19.04 -6.34 10.83
CA GLY A 138 -19.05 -7.56 11.66
C GLY A 138 -19.10 -8.87 10.88
N LYS A 139 -19.14 -8.84 9.54
CA LYS A 139 -18.90 -10.03 8.70
C LYS A 139 -17.42 -10.37 8.57
N LEU A 140 -16.55 -9.40 8.83
CA LEU A 140 -15.11 -9.60 8.88
C LEU A 140 -14.76 -10.34 10.17
N SER A 141 -13.99 -11.42 10.04
CA SER A 141 -13.77 -12.39 11.12
C SER A 141 -12.31 -12.60 11.44
N HIS A 142 -11.42 -12.45 10.46
CA HIS A 142 -9.98 -12.60 10.66
C HIS A 142 -9.25 -11.57 9.82
N VAL A 143 -8.10 -11.18 10.34
CA VAL A 143 -7.08 -10.44 9.61
C VAL A 143 -5.79 -11.26 9.63
N VAL A 144 -5.12 -11.30 8.49
CA VAL A 144 -3.77 -11.86 8.35
C VAL A 144 -2.88 -10.77 7.79
N GLU A 145 -1.74 -10.56 8.42
CA GLU A 145 -0.73 -9.60 8.01
C GLU A 145 0.40 -10.32 7.26
N PHE A 146 0.83 -9.72 6.15
CA PHE A 146 1.90 -10.22 5.32
C PHE A 146 2.94 -9.13 5.10
N ASP A 147 4.19 -9.46 5.42
CA ASP A 147 5.31 -8.66 4.99
C ASP A 147 5.78 -9.16 3.62
N ASN A 148 6.13 -8.21 2.78
CA ASN A 148 6.66 -8.50 1.46
C ASN A 148 8.11 -8.05 1.45
N ALA A 149 9.02 -9.01 1.58
CA ALA A 149 10.45 -8.78 1.51
C ALA A 149 10.92 -8.48 0.07
N THR A 150 10.14 -7.74 -0.73
CA THR A 150 10.62 -7.32 -2.04
C THR A 150 11.88 -6.48 -1.85
N PRO A 151 12.99 -6.84 -2.50
CA PRO A 151 14.20 -6.04 -2.41
C PRO A 151 13.89 -4.66 -2.97
N VAL A 152 13.82 -3.65 -2.08
CA VAL A 152 13.70 -2.25 -2.48
C VAL A 152 14.86 -1.97 -3.44
N PRO A 153 14.59 -1.63 -4.72
CA PRO A 153 15.66 -1.28 -5.63
C PRO A 153 16.47 -0.15 -5.02
N GLU A 154 17.78 -0.35 -4.88
CA GLU A 154 18.66 0.61 -4.22
C GLU A 154 18.36 2.02 -4.73
N PRO A 155 18.16 3.01 -3.84
CA PRO A 155 17.82 4.36 -4.24
C PRO A 155 18.78 4.87 -5.32
N GLY A 156 18.23 5.35 -6.45
CA GLY A 156 19.02 5.92 -7.54
C GLY A 156 19.91 7.10 -7.12
N THR A 157 19.73 7.62 -5.90
CA THR A 157 20.63 8.54 -5.21
C THR A 157 22.06 8.01 -5.11
N PHE A 158 22.32 6.71 -4.96
CA PHE A 158 23.69 6.18 -4.96
C PHE A 158 24.35 6.28 -6.34
N VAL A 159 23.59 5.99 -7.40
CA VAL A 159 24.04 6.17 -8.78
C VAL A 159 24.29 7.65 -9.07
N LEU A 160 23.38 8.53 -8.64
CA LEU A 160 23.49 9.99 -8.81
C LEU A 160 24.68 10.56 -8.00
N LEU A 161 24.87 10.09 -6.77
CA LEU A 161 25.98 10.45 -5.90
C LEU A 161 27.32 10.01 -6.50
N GLY A 162 27.38 8.78 -7.02
CA GLY A 162 28.54 8.25 -7.75
C GLY A 162 28.85 9.06 -9.01
N ALA A 163 27.84 9.38 -9.80
CA ALA A 163 27.98 10.24 -10.99
C ALA A 163 28.44 11.66 -10.62
N GLY A 164 27.95 12.20 -9.50
CA GLY A 164 28.38 13.49 -8.95
C GLY A 164 29.85 13.50 -8.58
N PHE A 165 30.35 12.49 -7.86
CA PHE A 165 31.76 12.38 -7.51
C PHE A 165 32.66 12.18 -8.74
N LEU A 166 32.24 11.37 -9.71
CA LEU A 166 32.95 11.20 -10.99
C LEU A 166 33.05 12.52 -11.77
N GLY A 167 31.97 13.31 -11.81
CA GLY A 167 31.95 14.64 -12.41
C GLY A 167 32.92 15.61 -11.73
N LEU A 168 32.92 15.66 -10.40
CA LEU A 168 33.84 16.49 -9.62
C LEU A 168 35.31 16.08 -9.81
N ALA A 169 35.60 14.78 -9.82
CA ALA A 169 36.95 14.27 -10.06
C ALA A 169 37.45 14.63 -11.48
N ALA A 170 36.59 14.53 -12.50
CA ALA A 170 36.92 14.90 -13.87
C ALA A 170 37.21 16.40 -14.01
N LEU A 171 36.44 17.26 -13.34
CA LEU A 171 36.67 18.71 -13.31
C LEU A 171 37.92 19.08 -12.51
N GLY A 172 38.16 18.42 -11.38
CA GLY A 172 39.34 18.62 -10.54
C GLY A 172 40.65 18.31 -11.27
N ARG A 173 40.71 17.19 -12.02
CA ARG A 173 41.88 16.83 -12.84
C ARG A 173 42.21 17.87 -13.91
N ARG A 174 41.22 18.58 -14.45
CA ARG A 174 41.44 19.63 -15.46
C ARG A 174 42.02 20.91 -14.87
N ARG A 175 41.80 21.19 -13.58
CA ARG A 175 42.39 22.35 -12.90
C ARG A 175 43.81 22.12 -12.42
N ILE A 176 44.18 20.88 -12.07
CA ILE A 176 45.53 20.54 -11.58
C ILE A 176 46.56 20.42 -12.72
N ARG A 177 46.12 20.22 -13.97
CA ARG A 177 46.99 20.14 -15.16
C ARG A 177 47.24 21.47 -15.88
N LYS A 178 46.90 22.60 -15.27
CA LYS A 178 47.30 23.95 -15.70
C LYS A 178 48.25 24.53 -14.68
#